data_AF-A0A6G3XRJ3-F1
#
_entry.id   AF-A0A6G3XRJ3-F1
#
_cell.length_a   1.000
_cell.length_b   1.000
_cell.length_c   1.000
_cell.angle_alpha   90.00
_cell.angle_beta   90.00
_cell.angle_gamma   90.00
#
_symmetry.space_group_name_H-M   'P 1'
#
loop_
_entity.id
_entity.type
_entity.pdbx_description
1 polymer ?
#
loop_
_entity_poly.entity_id
_entity_poly.type
_entity_poly.pdbx_seq_one_letter_code
_entity_poly.pdbx_strand_id
1 'polypeptide(L)'
;MEPREPLTPFLLAFPGPLRDRLVAAVLSGEKVSTSGLLAEYEREQEELPPVGERSALIDSEGREVAVLELTGVRVLPLGEVDLQHALDEG
;
A
#
# COMPACT_ATOMS: atom_id res chain seq x y z
N MET A 1 18.63 7.02 21.66
CA MET A 1 17.83 6.90 20.42
C MET A 1 16.51 6.30 20.86
N GLU A 2 15.42 7.05 20.78
CA GLU A 2 14.12 6.51 21.19
C GLU A 2 13.76 5.30 20.30
N PRO A 3 13.14 4.25 20.85
CA PRO A 3 12.69 3.13 20.05
C PRO A 3 11.67 3.62 19.03
N ARG A 4 11.92 3.32 17.74
CA ARG A 4 10.95 3.58 16.68
C ARG A 4 9.68 2.79 17.00
N GLU A 5 8.53 3.45 17.03
CA GLU A 5 7.26 2.73 17.12
C GLU A 5 7.18 1.71 15.97
N PRO A 6 6.79 0.45 16.27
CA PRO A 6 6.60 -0.55 15.23
C PRO A 6 5.48 -0.08 14.30
N LEU A 7 5.77 -0.04 13.00
CA LEU A 7 4.79 0.34 11.98
C LEU A 7 4.02 -0.90 11.55
N THR A 8 2.75 -0.72 11.17
CA THR A 8 1.95 -1.77 10.56
C THR A 8 2.65 -2.26 9.28
N PRO A 9 2.82 -3.59 9.10
CA PRO A 9 3.38 -4.13 7.86
C PRO A 9 2.48 -3.85 6.66
N PHE A 10 3.07 -3.36 5.57
CA PHE A 10 2.42 -3.21 4.28
C PHE A 10 2.95 -4.28 3.32
N LEU A 11 2.07 -5.21 2.93
CA LEU A 11 2.43 -6.37 2.10
C LEU A 11 1.84 -6.22 0.71
N LEU A 12 2.70 -6.23 -0.31
CA LEU A 12 2.29 -6.29 -1.71
C LEU A 12 2.36 -7.74 -2.18
N ALA A 13 1.21 -8.29 -2.59
CA ALA A 13 1.08 -9.67 -3.06
C ALA A 13 1.69 -10.72 -2.10
N PHE A 14 1.84 -11.97 -2.56
CA PHE A 14 2.58 -13.00 -1.84
C PHE A 14 4.09 -12.88 -2.10
N PRO A 15 4.96 -13.37 -1.18
CA PRO A 15 6.40 -13.40 -1.41
C PRO A 15 6.76 -14.08 -2.74
N GLY A 16 7.66 -13.47 -3.50
CA GLY A 16 8.12 -13.96 -4.80
C GLY A 16 8.13 -12.88 -5.89
N PRO A 17 8.24 -13.28 -7.17
CA PRO A 17 8.56 -12.36 -8.26
C PRO A 17 7.60 -11.18 -8.43
N LEU A 18 6.31 -11.35 -8.08
CA LEU A 18 5.34 -10.27 -8.15
C LEU A 18 5.59 -9.22 -7.05
N ARG A 19 5.76 -9.65 -5.79
CA ARG A 19 6.12 -8.74 -4.69
C ARG A 19 7.43 -8.03 -4.98
N ASP A 20 8.44 -8.74 -5.48
CA ASP A 20 9.76 -8.16 -5.78
C ASP A 20 9.65 -7.02 -6.80
N ARG A 21 8.83 -7.20 -7.85
CA ARG A 21 8.55 -6.16 -8.84
C ARG A 21 7.79 -4.98 -8.25
N LEU A 22 6.74 -5.23 -7.48
CA LEU A 22 5.93 -4.18 -6.87
C LEU A 22 6.72 -3.37 -5.85
N VAL A 23 7.52 -4.03 -5.01
CA VAL A 23 8.43 -3.37 -4.06
C VAL A 23 9.45 -2.52 -4.81
N ALA A 24 10.07 -3.04 -5.88
CA ALA A 24 10.99 -2.27 -6.68
C ALA A 24 10.33 -1.02 -7.32
N ALA A 25 9.09 -1.15 -7.81
CA ALA A 25 8.32 -0.03 -8.36
C ALA A 25 7.98 1.03 -7.30
N VAL A 26 7.69 0.63 -6.06
CA VAL A 26 7.51 1.60 -4.96
C VAL A 26 8.82 2.29 -4.62
N LEU A 27 9.92 1.55 -4.53
CA LEU A 27 11.24 2.10 -4.20
C LEU A 27 11.79 3.03 -5.30
N SER A 28 11.42 2.82 -6.56
CA SER A 28 11.77 3.73 -7.66
C SER A 28 10.85 4.96 -7.75
N GLY A 29 9.72 4.95 -7.03
CA GLY A 29 8.69 5.98 -7.10
C GLY A 29 7.77 5.86 -8.33
N GLU A 30 7.84 4.75 -9.06
CA GLU A 30 6.94 4.44 -10.18
C GLU A 30 5.53 4.08 -9.69
N LYS A 31 5.46 3.30 -8.60
CA LYS A 31 4.20 2.96 -7.92
C LYS A 31 4.00 3.85 -6.70
N VAL A 32 2.97 4.69 -6.75
CA VAL A 32 2.58 5.62 -5.68
C VAL A 32 1.10 5.49 -5.28
N SER A 33 0.33 4.60 -5.92
CA SER A 33 -1.04 4.28 -5.55
C SER A 33 -1.25 2.77 -5.33
N THR A 34 -2.37 2.42 -4.69
CA THR A 34 -2.86 1.05 -4.55
C THR A 34 -4.38 1.06 -4.45
N SER A 35 -5.01 -0.07 -4.78
CA SER A 35 -6.45 -0.30 -4.59
C SER A 35 -6.74 -1.50 -3.69
N GLY A 36 -7.93 -1.49 -3.07
CA GLY A 36 -8.47 -2.57 -2.25
C GLY A 36 -10.01 -2.57 -2.30
N LEU A 37 -10.65 -3.66 -1.88
CA LEU A 37 -12.12 -3.75 -1.93
C LEU A 37 -12.74 -3.11 -0.69
N LEU A 38 -13.60 -2.10 -0.88
CA LEU A 38 -14.37 -1.50 0.22
C LEU A 38 -15.17 -2.55 1.00
N ALA A 39 -15.72 -3.55 0.29
CA ALA A 39 -16.50 -4.62 0.89
C ALA A 39 -15.72 -5.47 1.92
N GLU A 40 -14.38 -5.52 1.84
CA GLU A 40 -13.56 -6.22 2.84
C GLU A 40 -13.55 -5.46 4.16
N TYR A 41 -13.33 -4.14 4.11
CA TYR A 41 -13.42 -3.24 5.28
C TYR A 41 -14.81 -3.31 5.93
N GLU A 42 -15.87 -3.23 5.13
CA GLU A 42 -17.25 -3.30 5.63
C GLU A 42 -17.56 -4.65 6.31
N ARG A 43 -17.09 -5.75 5.71
CA ARG A 43 -17.25 -7.10 6.25
C ARG A 43 -16.51 -7.27 7.58
N GLU A 44 -15.32 -6.69 7.69
CA GLU A 44 -14.46 -6.80 8.86
C GLU A 44 -14.78 -5.74 9.94
N GLN A 45 -15.71 -4.82 9.64
CA GLN A 45 -16.03 -3.65 10.48
C GLN A 45 -14.79 -2.81 10.77
N GLU A 46 -13.88 -2.74 9.80
CA GLU A 46 -12.67 -1.93 9.86
C GLU A 46 -12.91 -0.57 9.22
N GLU A 47 -12.33 0.47 9.81
CA GLU A 47 -12.33 1.81 9.21
C GLU A 47 -11.32 1.88 8.06
N LEU A 48 -11.60 2.70 7.06
CA LEU A 48 -10.60 3.03 6.05
C LEU A 48 -9.42 3.74 6.72
N PRO A 49 -8.17 3.45 6.30
CA PRO A 49 -6.99 4.02 6.93
C PRO A 49 -6.99 5.55 6.80
N PRO A 50 -6.69 6.30 7.88
CA PRO A 50 -6.62 7.75 7.82
C PRO A 50 -5.41 8.26 7.02
N VAL A 51 -5.58 9.40 6.37
CA VAL A 51 -4.46 10.14 5.75
C VAL A 51 -3.41 10.48 6.81
N GLY A 52 -2.14 10.30 6.45
CA GLY A 52 -0.98 10.44 7.35
C GLY A 52 -0.63 9.15 8.10
N GLU A 53 -1.41 8.08 7.96
CA GLU A 53 -1.01 6.76 8.45
C GLU A 53 0.29 6.33 7.77
N ARG A 54 1.21 5.78 8.58
CA ARG A 54 2.50 5.28 8.14
C ARG A 54 2.59 3.77 8.32
N SER A 55 3.17 3.10 7.34
CA SER A 55 3.33 1.64 7.32
C SER A 55 4.71 1.24 6.82
N ALA A 56 5.18 0.05 7.20
CA ALA A 56 6.48 -0.48 6.77
C ALA A 56 6.30 -1.38 5.55
N LEU A 57 6.86 -1.00 4.40
CA LEU A 57 6.86 -1.86 3.21
C LEU A 57 7.76 -3.07 3.46
N ILE A 58 7.18 -4.27 3.31
CA ILE A 58 7.88 -5.53 3.54
C ILE A 58 8.22 -6.21 2.22
N ASP A 59 9.47 -6.61 2.05
CA ASP A 59 9.92 -7.37 0.87
C ASP A 59 9.57 -8.86 0.94
N SER A 60 10.02 -9.64 -0.04
CA SER A 60 9.79 -11.10 -0.06
C SER A 60 10.61 -11.88 0.98
N GLU A 61 11.66 -11.28 1.54
CA GLU A 61 12.49 -11.85 2.60
C GLU A 61 11.97 -11.50 4.00
N GLY A 62 10.88 -10.72 4.08
CA GLY A 62 10.27 -10.29 5.35
C GLY A 62 10.96 -9.10 5.99
N ARG A 63 11.78 -8.35 5.24
CA ARG A 63 12.51 -7.17 5.74
C ARG A 63 11.71 -5.90 5.48
N GLU A 64 11.78 -4.96 6.43
CA GLU A 64 11.30 -3.60 6.21
C GLU A 64 12.27 -2.86 5.27
N VAL A 65 11.79 -2.39 4.12
CA VAL A 65 12.63 -1.76 3.09
C VAL A 65 12.30 -0.29 2.84
N ALA A 66 11.12 0.17 3.26
CA ALA A 66 10.71 1.58 3.20
C ALA A 66 9.62 1.89 4.22
N VAL A 67 9.40 3.17 4.49
CA VAL A 67 8.21 3.69 5.17
C VAL A 67 7.31 4.33 4.12
N LEU A 68 6.05 3.94 4.12
CA LEU A 68 5.01 4.52 3.29
C LEU A 68 4.15 5.46 4.13
N GLU A 69 3.66 6.54 3.54
CA GLU A 69 2.67 7.44 4.14
C GLU A 69 1.47 7.54 3.21
N LEU A 70 0.28 7.31 3.74
CA LEU A 70 -0.96 7.42 2.98
C LEU A 70 -1.35 8.89 2.82
N THR A 71 -1.31 9.41 1.60
CA THR A 71 -1.55 10.84 1.33
C THR A 71 -3.00 11.15 0.91
N GLY A 72 -3.80 10.14 0.58
CA GLY A 72 -5.20 10.30 0.19
C GLY A 72 -5.95 8.98 0.08
N VAL A 73 -7.27 9.02 0.28
CA VAL A 73 -8.18 7.89 0.13
C VAL A 73 -9.38 8.32 -0.71
N ARG A 74 -9.75 7.50 -1.69
CA ARG A 74 -10.92 7.71 -2.55
C ARG A 74 -11.72 6.41 -2.62
N VAL A 75 -13.04 6.51 -2.56
CA VAL A 75 -13.95 5.38 -2.75
C VAL A 75 -14.76 5.62 -4.01
N LEU A 76 -14.69 4.70 -4.96
CA LEU A 76 -15.36 4.80 -6.24
C LEU A 76 -15.60 3.40 -6.83
N PRO A 77 -16.57 3.24 -7.75
CA PRO A 77 -16.71 2.02 -8.52
C PRO A 77 -15.46 1.74 -9.36
N LEU A 78 -15.09 0.47 -9.53
CA LEU A 78 -13.91 0.07 -10.32
C LEU A 78 -13.96 0.62 -11.76
N GLY A 79 -15.15 0.70 -12.35
CA GLY A 79 -15.34 1.24 -13.71
C GLY A 79 -15.12 2.76 -13.84
N GLU A 80 -14.98 3.47 -12.73
CA GLU A 80 -14.72 4.92 -12.70
C GLU A 80 -13.27 5.26 -12.34
N VAL A 81 -12.39 4.26 -12.18
CA VAL A 81 -10.96 4.47 -11.93
C VAL A 81 -10.34 5.19 -13.13
N ASP A 82 -9.75 6.35 -12.85
CA ASP A 82 -9.09 7.18 -13.85
C ASP A 82 -7.74 6.61 -14.30
N LEU A 83 -7.27 7.03 -15.48
CA LEU A 83 -6.00 6.58 -16.04
C LEU A 83 -4.80 6.94 -15.13
N GLN A 84 -4.85 8.07 -14.43
CA GLN A 84 -3.73 8.49 -13.59
C GLN A 84 -3.55 7.51 -12.43
N HIS A 85 -4.63 7.07 -11.79
CA HIS A 85 -4.57 6.04 -10.75
C HIS A 85 -3.93 4.75 -11.27
N ALA A 86 -4.33 4.29 -12.46
CA ALA A 86 -3.79 3.07 -13.05
C ALA A 86 -2.29 3.19 -13.37
N LEU A 87 -1.83 4.36 -13.82
CA LEU A 87 -0.40 4.63 -14.04
C LEU A 87 0.37 4.69 -12.71
N ASP A 88 -0.20 5.36 -11.72
CA ASP A 88 0.38 5.47 -10.38
C ASP A 88 0.41 4.12 -9.65
N GLU A 89 -0.39 3.13 -10.08
CA GLU A 89 -0.44 1.81 -9.47
C GLU A 89 0.68 0.87 -9.95
N GLY A 90 1.36 1.21 -11.05
CA GLY A 90 2.50 0.48 -11.62
C GLY A 90 2.11 -0.77 -12.39
#